data_AF-A0A847MA63-F1
#
_entry.id   AF-A0A847MA63-F1
#
_cell.length_a   1.000
_cell.length_b   1.000
_cell.length_c   1.000
_cell.angle_alpha   90.00
_cell.angle_beta   90.00
_cell.angle_gamma   90.00
#
_symmetry.space_group_name_H-M   'P 1'
#
loop_
_entity.id
_entity.type
_entity.pdbx_description
1 polymer ?
#
loop_
_entity_poly.entity_id
_entity_poly.type
_entity_poly.pdbx_seq_one_letter_code
_entity_poly.pdbx_strand_id
1 'polypeptide(L)'
;MTDVRPGARDIGLCIGRLPTGRLNAITNVPDVRVGHVSVIRGEGPLIVGQGPVRTGVTAIVPHGGNLYTDRVCAAVHVINGFGKTVGLPQVTELGQIESPILLTSTLSVWRVADAHRQGWIAFSAISAFGSSHHD
;
A
#
# COMPACT_ATOMS: atom_id res chain seq x y z
N MET A 1 -23.33 -11.09 -13.28
CA MET A 1 -23.71 -11.31 -11.87
C MET A 1 -22.41 -11.36 -11.08
N THR A 2 -22.04 -10.29 -10.37
CA THR A 2 -20.85 -10.30 -9.52
C THR A 2 -21.12 -11.25 -8.36
N ASP A 3 -20.43 -12.39 -8.35
CA ASP A 3 -20.43 -13.32 -7.22
C ASP A 3 -19.85 -12.58 -6.01
N VAL A 4 -20.73 -12.22 -5.07
CA VAL A 4 -20.35 -11.49 -3.86
C VAL A 4 -19.62 -12.47 -2.95
N ARG A 5 -18.30 -12.32 -2.84
CA ARG A 5 -17.50 -13.13 -1.91
C ARG A 5 -17.84 -12.71 -0.48
N PRO A 6 -18.35 -13.62 0.37
CA PRO A 6 -18.76 -13.26 1.73
C PRO A 6 -17.53 -12.94 2.61
N GLY A 7 -17.65 -11.90 3.42
CA GLY A 7 -16.74 -11.63 4.52
C GLY A 7 -17.06 -12.46 5.76
N ALA A 8 -16.22 -12.38 6.80
CA ALA A 8 -16.39 -13.14 8.04
C ALA A 8 -17.76 -12.92 8.72
N ARG A 9 -18.25 -11.67 8.76
CA ARG A 9 -19.53 -11.34 9.39
C ARG A 9 -20.73 -11.83 8.60
N ASP A 10 -20.62 -11.93 7.27
CA ASP A 10 -21.69 -12.43 6.40
C ASP A 10 -21.96 -13.92 6.63
N ILE A 11 -20.98 -14.64 7.22
CA ILE A 11 -21.10 -16.06 7.62
C ILE A 11 -21.28 -16.24 9.14
N GLY A 12 -21.55 -15.17 9.88
CA GLY A 12 -21.79 -15.21 11.33
C GLY A 12 -20.54 -15.22 12.22
N LEU A 13 -19.33 -15.06 11.66
CA LEU A 13 -18.09 -14.97 12.44
C LEU A 13 -17.82 -13.51 12.85
N CYS A 14 -18.17 -13.20 14.10
CA CYS A 14 -17.94 -11.89 14.72
C CYS A 14 -16.72 -11.91 15.65
N ILE A 15 -15.69 -11.15 15.31
CA ILE A 15 -14.45 -11.02 16.10
C ILE A 15 -14.42 -9.65 16.79
N GLY A 16 -14.11 -9.65 18.10
CA GLY A 16 -14.05 -8.43 18.92
C GLY A 16 -15.42 -7.91 19.39
N ARG A 17 -15.40 -6.83 20.19
CA ARG A 17 -16.61 -6.25 20.79
C ARG A 17 -17.02 -4.89 20.21
N LEU A 18 -16.15 -4.26 19.41
CA LEU A 18 -16.39 -2.93 18.84
C LEU A 18 -17.16 -3.03 17.51
N PRO A 19 -18.01 -2.03 17.19
CA PRO A 19 -18.63 -1.95 15.87
C PRO A 19 -17.58 -1.69 14.78
N THR A 20 -17.87 -2.12 13.56
CA THR A 20 -17.04 -1.83 12.39
C THR A 20 -17.47 -0.53 11.73
N GLY A 21 -16.57 0.09 10.97
CA GLY A 21 -16.96 1.13 10.02
C GLY A 21 -17.86 0.57 8.91
N ARG A 22 -18.48 1.48 8.13
CA ARG A 22 -19.44 1.15 7.07
C ARG A 22 -18.92 0.17 6.02
N LEU A 23 -17.62 0.21 5.72
CA LEU A 23 -16.99 -0.64 4.71
C LEU A 23 -16.27 -1.83 5.34
N ASN A 24 -16.18 -1.88 6.68
CA ASN A 24 -15.36 -2.82 7.43
C ASN A 24 -13.93 -2.96 6.84
N ALA A 25 -13.33 -1.83 6.47
CA ALA A 25 -12.05 -1.76 5.78
C ALA A 25 -11.21 -0.58 6.30
N ILE A 26 -9.90 -0.60 6.02
CA ILE A 26 -8.97 0.47 6.41
C ILE A 26 -9.37 1.84 5.83
N THR A 27 -10.03 1.87 4.67
CA THR A 27 -10.57 3.08 4.02
C THR A 27 -11.78 3.68 4.74
N ASN A 28 -12.22 3.10 5.88
CA ASN A 28 -13.12 3.82 6.78
C ASN A 28 -12.43 4.93 7.55
N VAL A 29 -11.10 4.92 7.66
CA VAL A 29 -10.34 6.10 8.08
C VAL A 29 -10.43 7.14 6.96
N PRO A 30 -10.85 8.39 7.23
CA PRO A 30 -10.95 9.43 6.21
C PRO A 30 -9.65 9.61 5.43
N ASP A 31 -9.77 9.90 4.13
CA ASP A 31 -8.69 10.14 3.17
C ASP A 31 -7.72 8.99 2.88
N VAL A 32 -7.72 7.91 3.68
CA VAL A 32 -6.94 6.71 3.38
C VAL A 32 -7.45 6.07 2.09
N ARG A 33 -6.54 5.86 1.14
CA ARG A 33 -6.82 5.21 -0.15
C ARG A 33 -6.01 3.93 -0.29
N VAL A 34 -6.57 2.94 -0.96
CA VAL A 34 -5.90 1.67 -1.27
C VAL A 34 -6.05 1.38 -2.75
N GLY A 35 -4.93 1.06 -3.41
CA GLY A 35 -4.88 0.58 -4.78
C GLY A 35 -4.09 -0.71 -4.86
N HIS A 36 -4.42 -1.58 -5.81
CA HIS A 36 -3.65 -2.81 -6.02
C HIS A 36 -3.56 -3.16 -7.50
N VAL A 37 -2.51 -3.89 -7.85
CA VAL A 37 -2.32 -4.53 -9.15
C VAL A 37 -2.00 -5.99 -8.90
N SER A 38 -2.80 -6.88 -9.48
CA SER A 38 -2.57 -8.32 -9.47
C SER A 38 -2.05 -8.76 -10.84
N VAL A 39 -0.93 -9.46 -10.85
CA VAL A 39 -0.32 -10.02 -12.06
C VAL A 39 -0.47 -11.54 -12.01
N ILE A 40 -1.37 -12.04 -12.85
CA ILE A 40 -1.71 -13.45 -12.99
C ILE A 40 -1.53 -13.82 -14.46
N ARG A 41 -0.50 -14.63 -14.78
CA ARG A 41 -0.21 -15.07 -16.15
C ARG A 41 0.46 -16.44 -16.18
N GLY A 42 0.16 -17.22 -17.22
CA GLY A 42 0.75 -18.53 -17.45
C GLY A 42 0.17 -19.60 -16.52
N GLU A 43 0.34 -20.86 -16.92
CA GLU A 43 -0.15 -22.06 -16.25
C GLU A 43 0.89 -23.18 -16.39
N GLY A 44 0.74 -24.25 -15.61
CA GLY A 44 1.61 -25.43 -15.68
C GLY A 44 2.86 -25.34 -14.79
N PRO A 45 3.89 -26.18 -15.06
CA PRO A 45 5.09 -26.25 -14.23
C PRO A 45 5.85 -24.93 -14.14
N LEU A 46 6.52 -24.70 -13.00
CA LEU A 46 7.37 -23.53 -12.78
C LEU A 46 8.59 -23.55 -13.72
N ILE A 47 8.77 -22.46 -14.45
CA ILE A 47 9.97 -22.11 -15.20
C ILE A 47 10.48 -20.78 -14.66
N VAL A 48 11.65 -20.81 -14.02
CA VAL A 48 12.27 -19.63 -13.39
C VAL A 48 12.47 -18.51 -14.41
N GLY A 49 12.04 -17.31 -14.05
CA GLY A 49 12.09 -16.13 -14.92
C GLY A 49 10.95 -16.04 -15.95
N GLN A 50 10.06 -17.04 -16.05
CA GLN A 50 8.96 -17.04 -17.01
C GLN A 50 7.57 -17.14 -16.35
N GLY A 51 7.38 -18.08 -15.42
CA GLY A 51 6.10 -18.26 -14.75
C GLY A 51 5.81 -19.71 -14.35
N PRO A 52 4.57 -20.03 -13.94
CA PRO A 52 3.42 -19.12 -13.86
C PRO A 52 3.66 -17.95 -12.89
N VAL A 53 3.18 -16.77 -13.27
CA VAL A 53 3.33 -15.54 -12.48
C VAL A 53 2.09 -15.34 -11.63
N ARG A 54 2.26 -15.22 -10.31
CA ARG A 54 1.22 -14.91 -9.34
C ARG A 54 1.79 -13.92 -8.32
N THR A 55 1.81 -12.63 -8.66
CA THR A 55 2.39 -11.57 -7.82
C THR A 55 1.57 -10.29 -7.93
N GLY A 56 2.00 -9.23 -7.26
CA GLY A 56 1.32 -7.94 -7.32
C GLY A 56 1.98 -6.88 -6.44
N VAL A 57 1.34 -5.72 -6.43
CA VAL A 57 1.66 -4.60 -5.55
C VAL A 57 0.37 -4.06 -4.97
N THR A 58 0.35 -3.77 -3.68
CA THR A 58 -0.70 -2.99 -3.03
C THR A 58 -0.09 -1.70 -2.49
N ALA A 59 -0.73 -0.58 -2.78
CA ALA A 59 -0.35 0.73 -2.27
C ALA A 59 -1.42 1.22 -1.29
N ILE A 60 -0.98 1.71 -0.13
CA ILE A 60 -1.82 2.37 0.87
C ILE A 60 -1.31 3.81 0.96
N VAL A 61 -2.19 4.75 0.64
CA VAL A 61 -1.91 6.19 0.66
C VAL A 61 -2.60 6.78 1.89
N PRO A 62 -1.87 7.33 2.88
CA PRO A 62 -2.45 7.85 4.11
C PRO A 62 -3.48 8.96 3.92
N HIS A 63 -3.30 9.83 2.91
CA HIS A 63 -4.25 10.90 2.56
C HIS A 63 -4.06 11.39 1.12
N GLY A 64 -5.00 12.21 0.62
CA GLY A 64 -4.96 12.73 -0.75
C GLY A 64 -3.92 13.83 -1.04
N GLY A 65 -3.32 14.44 -0.02
CA GLY A 65 -2.29 15.48 -0.14
C GLY A 65 -0.88 14.96 -0.47
N ASN A 66 0.11 15.86 -0.43
CA ASN A 66 1.50 15.51 -0.70
C ASN A 66 2.18 14.99 0.56
N LEU A 67 2.39 13.67 0.65
CA LEU A 67 2.98 13.01 1.82
C LEU A 67 4.39 13.49 2.19
N TYR A 68 5.15 14.08 1.25
CA TYR A 68 6.49 14.57 1.54
C TYR A 68 6.46 15.86 2.37
N THR A 69 5.54 16.76 2.05
CA THR A 69 5.34 18.04 2.76
C THR A 69 4.39 17.87 3.95
N ASP A 70 3.36 17.04 3.79
CA ASP A 70 2.31 16.77 4.77
C ASP A 70 2.52 15.35 5.31
N ARG A 71 3.49 15.19 6.22
CA ARG A 71 3.86 13.88 6.75
C ARG A 71 2.85 13.38 7.78
N VAL A 72 2.71 12.06 7.90
CA VAL A 72 1.80 11.44 8.86
C VAL A 72 2.60 10.76 9.99
N CYS A 73 2.17 10.97 11.23
CA CYS A 73 2.74 10.29 12.39
C CYS A 73 2.63 8.77 12.23
N ALA A 74 3.71 8.06 12.50
CA ALA A 74 3.80 6.62 12.30
C ALA A 74 4.76 5.96 13.28
N ALA A 75 4.56 4.68 13.50
CA ALA A 75 5.45 3.83 14.29
C ALA A 75 5.57 2.45 13.64
N VAL A 76 6.68 1.77 13.91
CA VAL A 76 6.95 0.42 13.40
C VAL A 76 7.30 -0.50 14.56
N HIS A 77 6.85 -1.75 14.45
CA HIS A 77 7.18 -2.79 15.41
C HIS A 77 7.52 -4.08 14.68
N VAL A 78 8.69 -4.66 14.99
CA VAL A 78 9.17 -5.89 14.36
C VAL A 78 8.93 -7.05 15.34
N ILE A 79 7.88 -7.83 15.08
CA ILE A 79 7.60 -9.05 15.85
C ILE A 79 8.66 -10.12 15.55
N ASN A 80 8.97 -10.32 14.26
CA ASN A 80 10.05 -11.19 13.78
C ASN A 80 10.70 -10.56 12.54
N GLY A 81 12.04 -10.55 12.50
CA GLY A 81 12.82 -9.85 11.47
C GLY A 81 13.04 -10.62 10.16
N PHE A 82 12.36 -11.74 9.92
CA PHE A 82 12.55 -12.56 8.71
C PHE A 82 11.80 -11.98 7.49
N GLY A 83 12.06 -10.70 7.19
CA GLY A 83 11.46 -9.97 6.08
C GLY A 83 12.46 -9.10 5.34
N LYS A 84 12.01 -8.45 4.27
CA LYS A 84 12.79 -7.47 3.50
C LYS A 84 11.96 -6.20 3.39
N THR A 85 12.44 -5.14 4.03
CA THR A 85 11.71 -3.89 4.21
C THR A 85 12.62 -2.72 3.89
N VAL A 86 12.05 -1.65 3.35
CA VAL A 86 12.74 -0.40 3.05
C VAL A 86 12.05 0.72 3.82
N GLY A 87 12.83 1.63 4.42
CA GLY A 87 12.31 2.83 5.10
C GLY A 87 12.07 2.71 6.62
N LEU A 88 12.09 1.51 7.21
CA LEU A 88 11.81 1.35 8.66
C LEU A 88 12.72 2.19 9.58
N PRO A 89 14.05 2.27 9.36
CA PRO A 89 14.91 3.07 10.25
C PRO A 89 14.51 4.55 10.33
N GLN A 90 14.07 5.14 9.21
CA GLN A 90 13.60 6.54 9.19
C GLN A 90 12.31 6.72 9.96
N VAL A 91 11.37 5.76 9.88
CA VAL A 91 10.13 5.82 10.66
C VAL A 91 10.42 5.69 12.15
N THR A 92 11.37 4.81 12.53
CA THR A 92 11.80 4.68 13.92
C THR A 92 12.45 5.96 14.46
N GLU A 93 13.27 6.63 13.64
CA GLU A 93 13.99 7.85 14.03
C GLU A 93 13.09 9.09 14.07
N LEU A 94 12.28 9.30 13.04
CA LEU A 94 11.51 10.53 12.85
C LEU A 94 10.05 10.42 13.28
N GLY A 95 9.54 9.21 13.54
CA GLY A 95 8.15 8.97 13.92
C GLY A 95 7.13 9.34 12.84
N GLN A 96 7.55 9.33 11.57
CA GLN A 96 6.75 9.82 10.44
C GLN A 96 6.93 8.97 9.19
N ILE A 97 5.89 8.93 8.35
CA ILE A 97 5.95 8.46 6.96
C ILE A 97 5.76 9.63 6.00
N GLU A 98 6.56 9.62 4.94
CA GLU A 98 6.59 10.67 3.90
C GLU A 98 6.31 10.13 2.49
N SER A 99 5.83 8.89 2.41
CA SER A 99 5.51 8.19 1.16
C SER A 99 4.36 7.19 1.37
N PRO A 100 3.72 6.71 0.30
CA PRO A 100 2.76 5.62 0.38
C PRO A 100 3.41 4.34 0.92
N ILE A 101 2.64 3.52 1.61
CA ILE A 101 3.07 2.21 2.06
C ILE A 101 2.85 1.23 0.90
N LEU A 102 3.93 0.59 0.45
CA LEU A 102 3.89 -0.37 -0.66
C LEU A 102 4.14 -1.80 -0.15
N LEU A 103 3.24 -2.71 -0.51
CA LEU A 103 3.30 -4.13 -0.17
C LEU A 103 3.49 -4.94 -1.44
N THR A 104 4.47 -5.84 -1.46
CA THR A 104 4.79 -6.70 -2.61
C THR A 104 5.49 -7.99 -2.18
N SER A 105 5.85 -8.85 -3.13
CA SER A 105 6.62 -10.07 -2.88
C SER A 105 8.08 -9.77 -2.49
N THR A 106 8.68 -10.66 -1.70
CA THR A 106 10.01 -10.50 -1.10
C THR A 106 11.06 -10.02 -2.11
N LEU A 107 11.20 -10.68 -3.27
CA LEU A 107 12.23 -10.35 -4.25
C LEU A 107 11.91 -9.11 -5.10
N SER A 108 10.69 -8.58 -5.03
CA SER A 108 10.26 -7.38 -5.75
C SER A 108 10.45 -6.09 -4.95
N VAL A 109 10.80 -6.16 -3.66
CA VAL A 109 10.90 -4.99 -2.77
C VAL A 109 11.76 -3.87 -3.36
N TRP A 110 12.95 -4.19 -3.85
CA TRP A 110 13.88 -3.21 -4.45
C TRP A 110 13.35 -2.64 -5.77
N ARG A 111 12.72 -3.47 -6.61
CA ARG A 111 12.13 -3.01 -7.87
C ARG A 111 10.96 -2.07 -7.63
N VAL A 112 10.15 -2.35 -6.61
CA VAL A 112 9.03 -1.48 -6.20
C VAL A 112 9.56 -0.19 -5.56
N ALA A 113 10.61 -0.25 -4.75
CA ALA A 113 11.23 0.94 -4.16
C ALA A 113 11.85 1.87 -5.23
N ASP A 114 12.55 1.32 -6.23
CA ASP A 114 13.11 2.11 -7.33
C ASP A 114 12.00 2.67 -8.24
N ALA A 115 10.98 1.86 -8.58
CA ALA A 115 9.83 2.33 -9.34
C ALA A 115 9.06 3.44 -8.61
N HIS A 116 8.91 3.31 -7.28
CA HIS A 116 8.35 4.36 -6.44
C HIS A 116 9.17 5.64 -6.55
N ARG A 117 10.49 5.59 -6.31
CA ARG A 117 11.37 6.77 -6.43
C ARG A 117 11.20 7.49 -7.77
N GLN A 118 11.14 6.75 -8.88
CA GLN A 118 10.99 7.32 -10.22
C GLN A 118 9.59 7.91 -10.45
N GLY A 119 8.53 7.16 -10.12
CA GLY A 119 7.15 7.57 -10.32
C GLY A 119 6.70 8.69 -9.38
N TRP A 120 7.19 8.70 -8.14
CA TRP A 120 6.85 9.71 -7.14
C TRP A 120 7.53 11.06 -7.43
N ILE A 121 8.79 11.08 -7.88
CA ILE A 121 9.44 12.33 -8.33
C ILE A 121 8.67 12.93 -9.50
N ALA A 122 8.23 12.12 -10.46
CA ALA A 122 7.42 12.59 -11.59
C ALA A 122 6.04 13.10 -11.14
N PHE A 123 5.36 12.41 -10.23
CA PHE A 123 4.05 12.81 -9.71
C PHE A 123 4.10 14.07 -8.83
N SER A 124 5.09 14.17 -7.93
CA SER A 124 5.28 15.31 -7.04
C SER A 124 5.75 16.57 -7.76
N ALA A 125 6.60 16.44 -8.79
CA ALA A 125 6.98 17.56 -9.63
C ALA A 125 5.77 18.14 -10.35
N ILE A 126 4.89 17.30 -10.91
CA ILE A 126 3.66 17.75 -11.60
C ILE A 126 2.67 18.40 -10.62
N SER A 127 2.50 17.85 -9.41
CA SER A 127 1.59 18.45 -8.41
C SER A 127 2.12 19.75 -7.79
N ALA A 128 3.44 19.95 -7.73
CA ALA A 128 4.06 21.18 -7.20
C ALA A 128 3.92 22.39 -8.15
N PHE A 129 3.68 22.16 -9.45
CA PHE A 129 3.42 23.22 -10.44
C PHE A 129 1.93 23.57 -10.59
N GLY A 130 1.02 22.86 -9.91
CA GLY A 130 -0.43 22.99 -10.10
C GLY A 130 -1.17 23.93 -9.16
N SER A 131 -0.50 24.64 -8.24
CA SER A 131 -1.16 25.45 -7.19
C SER A 131 -0.85 26.95 -7.23
N SER A 132 -0.37 27.49 -8.35
CA SER A 132 -0.27 28.93 -8.56
C SER A 132 -1.06 29.35 -9.80
N HIS A 133 -2.34 29.66 -9.59
CA HIS A 133 -3.20 30.59 -10.34
C HIS A 133 -4.64 30.08 -10.33
N HIS A 134 -5.45 30.63 -9.42
CA HIS A 134 -6.84 31.03 -9.66
C HIS A 134 -7.29 31.83 -8.43
N ASP A 135 -7.00 33.13 -8.47
CA ASP A 135 -7.91 34.17 -7.98
C ASP A 135 -8.86 34.52 -9.13
#